data_AF-A0A414S761-F1
#
_entry.id   AF-A0A414S761-F1
#
_cell.length_a   1.000
_cell.length_b   1.000
_cell.length_c   1.000
_cell.angle_alpha   90.00
_cell.angle_beta   90.00
_cell.angle_gamma   90.00
#
_symmetry.space_group_name_H-M   'P 1'
#
loop_
_entity.id
_entity.type
_entity.pdbx_description
1 polymer ?
#
loop_
_entity_poly.entity_id
_entity_poly.type
_entity_poly.pdbx_seq_one_letter_code
_entity_poly.pdbx_strand_id
1 'polypeptide(L)'
;MIRENRKNCIEKIGKDSYAFDKKRELYIYKCLCGIKLNRREWKRYKQDKKVPHNYHEWQKMIRDKYEVYTIEQLEEFIKYLEVRKRDKSRYGEVSNIISTALASSIISTAITFCYNQNLRIDKNENFVAFFASLMLFILVFSTLSVWSAHCLISPGKLEKEMYKDYQDIVKQILEEKGK
;
A
#
# COMPACT_ATOMS: atom_id res chain seq x y z
N MET A 1 -28.11 -9.69 -14.77
CA MET A 1 -26.86 -10.37 -14.36
C MET A 1 -25.86 -9.31 -13.91
N ILE A 2 -25.64 -9.15 -12.61
CA ILE A 2 -24.69 -8.15 -12.10
C ILE A 2 -23.28 -8.75 -12.29
N ARG A 3 -22.44 -8.15 -13.15
CA ARG A 3 -21.02 -8.53 -13.25
C ARG A 3 -20.37 -8.23 -11.89
N GLU A 4 -20.03 -9.26 -11.13
CA GLU A 4 -19.23 -9.08 -9.93
C GLU A 4 -17.86 -8.52 -10.32
N ASN A 5 -17.44 -7.44 -9.66
CA ASN A 5 -16.12 -6.86 -9.86
C ASN A 5 -15.06 -7.86 -9.35
N ARG A 6 -13.99 -8.08 -10.12
CA ARG A 6 -12.83 -8.93 -9.75
C ARG A 6 -12.39 -8.76 -8.29
N LYS A 7 -12.38 -7.52 -7.77
CA LYS A 7 -12.02 -7.24 -6.37
C LYS A 7 -12.96 -7.92 -5.36
N ASN A 8 -14.26 -7.91 -5.63
CA ASN A 8 -15.27 -8.53 -4.77
C ASN A 8 -15.15 -10.06 -4.83
N CYS A 9 -14.92 -10.64 -6.00
CA CYS A 9 -14.73 -12.08 -6.14
C CYS A 9 -13.51 -12.55 -5.33
N ILE A 10 -12.37 -11.85 -5.41
CA ILE A 10 -11.17 -12.21 -4.64
C ILE A 10 -11.36 -12.00 -3.13
N GLU A 11 -12.13 -11.00 -2.71
CA GLU A 11 -12.49 -10.84 -1.30
C GLU A 11 -13.40 -11.96 -0.81
N LYS A 12 -14.36 -12.37 -1.64
CA LYS A 12 -15.27 -13.48 -1.36
C LYS A 12 -14.53 -14.81 -1.22
N ILE A 13 -13.64 -15.14 -2.17
CA ILE A 13 -12.77 -16.33 -2.09
C ILE A 13 -11.97 -16.34 -0.79
N GLY A 14 -11.40 -15.20 -0.40
CA GLY A 14 -10.65 -15.09 0.86
C GLY A 14 -11.48 -15.50 2.07
N LYS A 15 -12.69 -14.94 2.18
CA LYS A 15 -13.60 -15.18 3.30
C LYS A 15 -14.18 -16.59 3.29
N ASP A 16 -14.66 -17.05 2.13
CA ASP A 16 -15.43 -18.28 2.00
C ASP A 16 -14.51 -19.51 1.98
N SER A 17 -13.38 -19.45 1.27
CA SER A 17 -12.49 -20.60 1.09
C SER A 17 -11.41 -20.69 2.18
N TYR A 18 -10.94 -19.57 2.71
CA TYR A 18 -9.76 -19.52 3.60
C TYR A 18 -10.02 -18.85 4.96
N ALA A 19 -11.29 -18.51 5.25
CA ALA A 19 -11.71 -17.75 6.42
C ALA A 19 -10.89 -16.45 6.62
N PHE A 20 -10.36 -15.87 5.54
CA PHE A 20 -9.42 -14.77 5.55
C PHE A 20 -10.13 -13.44 5.28
N ASP A 21 -10.48 -12.71 6.34
CA ASP A 21 -10.97 -11.33 6.21
C ASP A 21 -9.78 -10.35 6.15
N LYS A 22 -9.44 -9.94 4.93
CA LYS A 22 -8.37 -8.97 4.66
C LYS A 22 -8.40 -7.74 5.58
N LYS A 23 -9.58 -7.13 5.81
CA LYS A 23 -9.66 -5.88 6.57
C LYS A 23 -9.36 -6.12 8.03
N ARG A 24 -9.92 -7.20 8.58
CA ARG A 24 -9.66 -7.65 9.95
C ARG A 24 -8.17 -7.89 10.16
N GLU A 25 -7.56 -8.71 9.31
CA GLU A 25 -6.15 -9.07 9.45
C GLU A 25 -5.23 -7.85 9.33
N LEU A 26 -5.56 -6.91 8.42
CA LEU A 26 -4.79 -5.67 8.28
C LEU A 26 -4.85 -4.78 9.53
N TYR A 27 -5.97 -4.75 10.25
CA TYR A 27 -6.09 -3.96 11.48
C TYR A 27 -5.29 -4.57 12.63
N ILE A 28 -5.30 -5.90 12.73
CA ILE A 28 -4.46 -6.63 13.69
C ILE A 28 -2.99 -6.34 13.39
N TYR A 29 -2.57 -6.53 12.14
CA TYR A 29 -1.19 -6.31 11.72
C TYR A 29 -0.72 -4.87 11.94
N LYS A 30 -1.57 -3.86 11.64
CA LYS A 30 -1.30 -2.44 11.98
C LYS A 30 -0.96 -2.25 13.46
N CYS A 31 -1.74 -2.86 14.35
CA CYS A 31 -1.50 -2.72 15.79
C CYS A 31 -0.18 -3.39 16.21
N LEU A 32 0.14 -4.55 15.64
CA LEU A 32 1.41 -5.25 15.88
C LEU A 32 2.62 -4.44 15.42
N CYS A 33 2.48 -3.69 14.32
CA CYS A 33 3.52 -2.79 13.82
C CYS A 33 3.56 -1.41 14.52
N GLY A 34 2.74 -1.20 15.58
CA GLY A 34 2.68 0.09 16.28
C GLY A 34 2.01 1.22 15.50
N ILE A 35 1.27 0.91 14.44
CA ILE A 35 0.58 1.89 13.60
C ILE A 35 -0.81 2.19 14.18
N LYS A 36 -1.07 3.48 14.43
CA LYS A 36 -2.34 3.95 14.98
C LYS A 36 -3.51 3.67 14.02
N LEU A 37 -4.56 3.02 14.54
CA LEU A 37 -5.82 2.83 13.82
C LEU A 37 -6.65 4.11 13.81
N ASN A 38 -7.36 4.37 12.70
CA ASN A 38 -8.34 5.44 12.67
C ASN A 38 -9.63 5.04 13.43
N ARG A 39 -10.53 6.01 13.70
CA ARG A 39 -11.75 5.78 14.50
C ARG A 39 -12.65 4.65 13.96
N ARG A 40 -12.74 4.50 12.63
CA ARG A 40 -13.56 3.45 11.98
C ARG A 40 -12.90 2.08 12.09
N GLU A 41 -11.58 2.04 11.92
CA GLU A 41 -10.77 0.83 12.07
C GLU A 41 -10.79 0.33 13.52
N TRP A 42 -10.59 1.24 14.48
CA TRP A 42 -10.64 0.93 15.91
C TRP A 42 -11.99 0.34 16.35
N LYS A 43 -13.11 0.88 15.84
CA LYS A 43 -14.44 0.34 16.14
C LYS A 43 -14.60 -1.11 15.68
N ARG A 44 -14.05 -1.46 14.51
CA ARG A 44 -14.09 -2.83 13.97
C ARG A 44 -13.13 -3.75 14.71
N TYR A 45 -11.92 -3.26 15.01
CA TYR A 45 -10.92 -3.99 15.76
C TYR A 45 -11.40 -4.35 17.17
N LYS A 46 -12.01 -3.40 17.90
CA LYS A 46 -12.52 -3.60 19.27
C LYS A 46 -13.71 -4.56 19.35
N GLN A 47 -14.45 -4.75 18.25
CA GLN A 47 -15.53 -5.74 18.20
C GLN A 47 -15.00 -7.18 18.22
N ASP A 48 -13.73 -7.36 17.89
CA ASP A 48 -13.09 -8.65 17.89
C ASP A 48 -12.56 -9.00 19.27
N LYS A 49 -12.96 -10.17 19.80
CA LYS A 49 -12.51 -10.66 21.11
C LYS A 49 -11.18 -11.43 21.03
N LYS A 50 -10.74 -11.83 19.83
CA LYS A 50 -9.55 -12.67 19.62
C LYS A 50 -8.45 -11.87 18.94
N VAL A 51 -7.94 -10.89 19.67
CA VAL A 51 -6.89 -10.01 19.18
C VAL A 51 -5.58 -10.35 19.89
N PRO A 52 -4.51 -10.68 19.16
CA PRO A 52 -3.21 -11.00 19.75
C PRO A 52 -2.53 -9.75 20.32
N HIS A 53 -1.79 -9.92 21.42
CA HIS A 53 -1.06 -8.85 22.10
C HIS A 53 0.31 -8.57 21.46
N ASN A 54 0.89 -9.57 20.80
CA ASN A 54 2.21 -9.49 20.20
C ASN A 54 2.30 -10.35 18.93
N TYR A 55 3.41 -10.20 18.19
CA TYR A 55 3.62 -10.90 16.92
C TYR A 55 3.63 -12.43 17.09
N HIS A 56 4.17 -12.93 18.20
CA HIS A 56 4.23 -14.37 18.46
C HIS A 56 2.83 -14.98 18.66
N GLU A 57 1.95 -14.32 19.44
CA GLU A 57 0.55 -14.73 19.58
C GLU A 57 -0.20 -14.68 18.26
N TRP A 58 0.06 -13.67 17.43
CA TRP A 58 -0.52 -13.55 16.10
C TRP A 58 -0.08 -14.70 15.18
N GLN A 59 1.22 -15.00 15.17
CA GLN A 59 1.77 -16.12 14.40
C GLN A 59 1.17 -17.46 14.87
N LYS A 60 1.05 -17.67 16.18
CA LYS A 60 0.42 -18.86 16.75
C LYS A 60 -1.04 -18.97 16.33
N MET A 61 -1.80 -17.88 16.41
CA MET A 61 -3.20 -17.84 15.97
C MET A 61 -3.36 -18.21 14.49
N ILE A 62 -2.43 -17.78 13.62
CA ILE A 62 -2.43 -18.16 12.20
C ILE A 62 -2.12 -19.65 12.06
N ARG A 63 -1.11 -20.16 12.77
CA ARG A 63 -0.77 -21.59 12.76
C ARG A 63 -1.95 -22.44 13.19
N ASP A 64 -2.51 -22.19 14.36
CA ASP A 64 -3.67 -22.92 14.91
C ASP A 64 -4.86 -22.92 13.93
N LYS A 65 -5.04 -21.83 13.16
CA LYS A 65 -6.11 -21.70 12.17
C LYS A 65 -5.92 -22.57 10.93
N TYR A 66 -4.67 -22.69 10.44
CA TYR A 66 -4.37 -23.35 9.17
C TYR A 66 -3.72 -24.73 9.35
N GLU A 67 -3.40 -25.14 10.57
CA GLU A 67 -2.88 -26.48 10.88
C GLU A 67 -3.85 -27.59 10.44
N VAL A 68 -5.16 -27.33 10.43
CA VAL A 68 -6.17 -28.31 10.02
C VAL A 68 -6.23 -28.50 8.50
N TYR A 69 -5.61 -27.62 7.72
CA TYR A 69 -5.71 -27.65 6.25
C TYR A 69 -4.88 -28.80 5.66
N THR A 70 -5.33 -29.33 4.52
CA THR A 70 -4.54 -30.28 3.72
C THR A 70 -3.38 -29.58 3.02
N ILE A 71 -2.42 -30.36 2.52
CA ILE A 71 -1.31 -29.86 1.71
C ILE A 71 -1.84 -29.06 0.50
N GLU A 72 -2.83 -29.58 -0.24
CA GLU A 72 -3.37 -28.87 -1.40
C GLU A 72 -4.04 -27.54 -1.00
N GLN A 73 -4.80 -27.54 0.11
CA GLN A 73 -5.45 -26.34 0.62
C GLN A 73 -4.43 -25.26 1.03
N LEU A 74 -3.32 -25.66 1.65
CA LEU A 74 -2.23 -24.75 2.02
C LEU A 74 -1.55 -24.16 0.78
N GLU A 75 -1.27 -24.99 -0.23
CA GLU A 75 -0.68 -24.54 -1.50
C GLU A 75 -1.58 -23.55 -2.25
N GLU A 76 -2.88 -23.85 -2.34
CA GLU A 76 -3.87 -22.94 -2.93
C GLU A 76 -3.97 -21.63 -2.16
N PHE A 77 -3.93 -21.69 -0.82
CA PHE A 77 -3.96 -20.48 -0.01
C PHE A 77 -2.69 -19.63 -0.20
N ILE A 78 -1.51 -20.25 -0.30
CA ILE A 78 -0.26 -19.53 -0.62
C ILE A 78 -0.38 -18.81 -1.98
N LYS A 79 -0.95 -19.47 -3.00
CA LYS A 79 -1.21 -18.87 -4.32
C LYS A 79 -2.22 -17.71 -4.21
N TYR A 80 -3.28 -17.87 -3.42
CA TYR A 80 -4.25 -16.80 -3.14
C TYR A 80 -3.57 -15.56 -2.54
N LEU A 81 -2.71 -15.75 -1.54
CA LEU A 81 -1.93 -14.67 -0.90
C LEU A 81 -0.97 -14.01 -1.90
N GLU A 82 -0.39 -14.77 -2.83
CA GLU A 82 0.50 -14.21 -3.86
C GLU A 82 -0.24 -13.30 -4.84
N VAL A 83 -1.41 -13.75 -5.33
CA VAL A 83 -2.27 -12.95 -6.22
C VAL A 83 -2.65 -11.64 -5.55
N ARG A 84 -2.98 -11.69 -4.24
CA ARG A 84 -3.28 -10.51 -3.43
C ARG A 84 -2.11 -9.55 -3.31
N LYS A 85 -0.90 -10.06 -3.07
CA LYS A 85 0.33 -9.26 -2.99
C LYS A 85 0.62 -8.53 -4.31
N ARG A 86 0.40 -9.20 -5.45
CA ARG A 86 0.67 -8.67 -6.80
C ARG A 86 -0.32 -7.59 -7.24
N ASP A 87 -1.60 -7.70 -6.91
CA ASP A 87 -2.64 -6.74 -7.34
C ASP A 87 -2.37 -5.30 -6.84
N LYS A 88 -1.63 -5.17 -5.73
CA LYS A 88 -1.23 -3.88 -5.15
C LYS A 88 0.11 -3.34 -5.65
N SER A 89 1.02 -4.17 -6.19
CA SER A 89 2.32 -3.69 -6.69
C SER A 89 2.18 -2.81 -7.92
N ARG A 90 1.30 -3.20 -8.85
CA ARG A 90 1.02 -2.44 -10.08
C ARG A 90 0.56 -1.01 -9.83
N TYR A 91 -0.28 -0.78 -8.81
CA TYR A 91 -0.76 0.58 -8.54
C TYR A 91 0.36 1.49 -8.04
N GLY A 92 1.25 0.99 -7.18
CA GLY A 92 2.41 1.75 -6.71
C GLY A 92 3.42 2.03 -7.82
N GLU A 93 3.68 1.05 -8.68
CA GLU A 93 4.60 1.19 -9.83
C GLU A 93 4.08 2.19 -10.86
N VAL A 94 2.81 2.08 -11.27
CA VAL A 94 2.18 3.02 -12.22
C VAL A 94 2.12 4.43 -11.64
N SER A 95 1.79 4.56 -10.35
CA SER A 95 1.79 5.84 -9.66
C SER A 95 3.18 6.49 -9.64
N ASN A 96 4.24 5.71 -9.39
CA ASN A 96 5.60 6.21 -9.42
C ASN A 96 6.02 6.65 -10.82
N ILE A 97 5.66 5.90 -11.87
CA ILE A 97 5.95 6.25 -13.26
C ILE A 97 5.28 7.57 -13.63
N ILE A 98 3.97 7.71 -13.36
CA ILE A 98 3.21 8.94 -13.66
C ILE A 98 3.85 10.13 -12.95
N SER A 99 4.21 9.99 -11.69
CA SER A 99 4.75 11.12 -10.93
C SER A 99 6.18 11.45 -11.25
N THR A 100 6.99 10.48 -11.65
CA THR A 100 8.33 10.74 -12.20
C THR A 100 8.20 11.52 -13.51
N ALA A 101 7.26 11.13 -14.39
CA ALA A 101 7.01 11.86 -15.64
C ALA A 101 6.53 13.31 -15.39
N LEU A 102 5.61 13.50 -14.44
CA LEU A 102 5.14 14.84 -14.06
C LEU A 102 6.27 15.68 -13.46
N ALA A 103 7.06 15.14 -12.53
CA ALA A 103 8.19 15.83 -11.92
C ALA A 103 9.23 16.25 -12.97
N SER A 104 9.59 15.36 -13.90
CA SER A 104 10.51 15.67 -15.00
C SER A 104 9.98 16.77 -15.92
N SER A 105 8.68 16.76 -16.23
CA SER A 105 8.05 17.81 -17.04
C SER A 105 8.08 19.18 -16.35
N ILE A 106 7.82 19.22 -15.04
CA ILE A 106 7.89 20.44 -14.23
C ILE A 106 9.33 20.97 -14.17
N ILE A 107 10.31 20.10 -13.97
CA ILE A 107 11.74 20.49 -13.95
C ILE A 107 12.15 21.05 -15.32
N SER A 108 11.76 20.39 -16.41
CA SER A 108 12.08 20.82 -17.78
C SER A 108 11.49 22.19 -18.12
N THR A 109 10.22 22.42 -17.74
CA THR A 109 9.56 23.72 -17.94
C THR A 109 10.16 24.83 -17.08
N ALA A 110 10.53 24.53 -15.82
CA ALA A 110 11.22 25.48 -14.95
C ALA A 110 12.61 25.88 -15.50
N ILE A 111 13.40 24.92 -15.98
CA ILE A 111 14.70 25.18 -16.62
C ILE A 111 14.53 26.05 -17.87
N THR A 112 13.56 25.72 -18.72
CA THR A 112 13.27 26.47 -19.95
C THR A 112 12.84 27.91 -19.64
N PHE A 113 12.03 28.10 -18.60
CA PHE A 113 11.62 29.44 -18.16
C PHE A 113 12.81 30.25 -17.62
N CYS A 114 13.67 29.66 -16.79
CA CYS A 114 14.88 30.32 -16.27
C CYS A 114 15.84 30.72 -17.40
N TYR A 115 16.03 29.84 -18.39
CA TYR A 115 16.87 30.11 -19.54
C TYR A 115 16.33 31.28 -20.39
N ASN A 116 15.03 31.28 -20.68
CA ASN A 116 14.39 32.34 -21.46
C ASN A 116 14.35 33.70 -20.75
N GLN A 117 14.27 33.71 -19.41
CA GLN A 117 14.32 34.93 -18.61
C GLN A 117 15.73 35.53 -18.53
N ASN A 118 16.78 34.71 -18.49
CA ASN A 118 18.18 35.18 -18.52
C ASN A 118 18.56 35.90 -19.83
N LEU A 119 17.77 35.74 -20.90
CA LEU A 119 17.98 36.41 -22.19
C LEU A 119 17.22 37.73 -22.36
N ARG A 120 16.36 38.12 -21.41
CA ARG A 120 15.52 39.32 -21.51
C ARG A 120 15.47 40.10 -20.19
N ILE A 121 16.62 40.59 -19.73
CA ILE A 121 16.66 41.57 -18.63
C ILE A 121 16.39 42.96 -19.22
N ASP A 122 15.12 43.25 -19.50
CA ASP A 122 14.61 44.61 -19.54
C ASP A 122 13.39 44.75 -18.61
N LYS A 123 13.21 45.97 -18.11
CA LYS A 123 12.67 46.39 -16.80
C LYS A 123 11.32 45.83 -16.32
N ASN A 124 11.23 45.64 -15.00
CA ASN A 124 10.08 45.54 -14.08
C ASN A 124 8.99 44.47 -14.30
N GLU A 125 8.50 44.24 -15.52
CA GLU A 125 7.45 43.21 -15.77
C GLU A 125 8.00 41.78 -15.60
N ASN A 126 9.28 41.58 -15.94
CA ASN A 126 9.96 40.29 -15.78
C ASN A 126 10.16 39.90 -14.31
N PHE A 127 10.24 40.87 -13.39
CA PHE A 127 10.40 40.59 -11.95
C PHE A 127 9.12 40.00 -11.35
N VAL A 128 7.96 40.55 -11.73
CA VAL A 128 6.65 40.01 -11.30
C VAL A 128 6.45 38.59 -11.86
N ALA A 129 6.81 38.36 -13.13
CA ALA A 129 6.75 37.05 -13.76
C ALA A 129 7.69 36.02 -13.08
N PHE A 130 8.88 36.45 -12.66
CA PHE A 130 9.83 35.62 -11.92
C PHE A 130 9.29 35.22 -10.53
N PHE A 131 8.73 36.17 -9.77
CA PHE A 131 8.13 35.86 -8.47
C PHE A 131 6.89 34.97 -8.60
N ALA A 132 6.07 35.18 -9.63
CA ALA A 132 4.92 34.32 -9.92
C ALA A 132 5.34 32.88 -10.28
N SER A 133 6.39 32.70 -11.08
CA SER A 133 6.91 31.37 -11.42
C SER A 133 7.55 30.66 -10.22
N LEU A 134 8.27 31.40 -9.37
CA LEU A 134 8.85 30.88 -8.13
C LEU A 134 7.76 30.40 -7.17
N MET A 135 6.67 31.17 -6.99
CA MET A 135 5.53 30.79 -6.16
C MET A 135 4.82 29.54 -6.70
N LEU A 136 4.65 29.45 -8.01
CA LEU A 136 4.09 28.26 -8.65
C LEU A 136 4.99 27.03 -8.44
N PHE A 137 6.31 27.20 -8.57
CA PHE A 137 7.28 26.13 -8.33
C PHE A 137 7.24 25.63 -6.88
N ILE A 138 7.20 26.54 -5.89
CA ILE A 138 7.09 26.20 -4.46
C ILE A 138 5.78 25.46 -4.18
N LEU A 139 4.65 25.90 -4.75
CA LEU A 139 3.36 25.21 -4.62
C LEU A 139 3.41 23.78 -5.21
N VAL A 140 3.99 23.62 -6.39
CA VAL A 140 4.13 22.31 -7.01
C VAL A 140 5.10 21.41 -6.23
N PHE A 141 6.21 21.95 -5.75
CA PHE A 141 7.18 21.18 -4.96
C PHE A 141 6.63 20.77 -3.59
N SER A 142 5.87 21.64 -2.93
CA SER A 142 5.20 21.35 -1.64
C SER A 142 4.13 20.26 -1.81
N THR A 143 3.35 20.29 -2.88
CA THR A 143 2.35 19.24 -3.16
C THR A 143 2.99 17.90 -3.53
N LEU A 144 4.08 17.90 -4.30
CA LEU A 144 4.84 16.70 -4.63
C LEU A 144 5.53 16.08 -3.41
N SER A 145 6.07 16.90 -2.50
CA SER A 145 6.72 16.40 -1.26
C SER A 145 5.72 15.84 -0.25
N VAL A 146 4.54 16.45 -0.10
CA VAL A 146 3.45 15.88 0.71
C VAL A 146 2.93 14.57 0.09
N TRP A 147 2.81 14.52 -1.23
CA TRP A 147 2.36 13.32 -1.95
C TRP A 147 3.38 12.18 -1.88
N SER A 148 4.68 12.46 -2.02
CA SER A 148 5.74 11.45 -1.90
C SER A 148 5.85 10.89 -0.47
N ALA A 149 5.70 11.73 0.56
CA ALA A 149 5.62 11.29 1.94
C ALA A 149 4.41 10.37 2.19
N HIS A 150 3.24 10.69 1.62
CA HIS A 150 2.05 9.85 1.69
C HIS A 150 2.23 8.51 0.94
N CYS A 151 2.99 8.49 -0.16
CA CYS A 151 3.35 7.27 -0.88
C CYS A 151 4.33 6.38 -0.10
N LEU A 152 5.31 6.96 0.62
CA LEU A 152 6.23 6.21 1.48
C LEU A 152 5.52 5.55 2.68
N ILE A 153 4.53 6.24 3.24
CA ILE A 153 3.70 5.74 4.35
C ILE A 153 2.45 5.00 3.80
N SER A 154 2.43 4.63 2.51
CA SER A 154 1.19 4.17 1.93
C SER A 154 0.72 2.85 2.56
N PRO A 155 -0.59 2.69 2.80
CA PRO A 155 -1.17 1.45 3.31
C PRO A 155 -0.88 0.23 2.41
N GLY A 156 -0.42 0.45 1.17
CA GLY A 156 -0.02 -0.62 0.27
C GLY A 156 1.29 -1.32 0.67
N LYS A 157 2.23 -0.64 1.34
CA LYS A 157 3.48 -1.28 1.79
C LYS A 157 3.19 -2.24 2.95
N LEU A 158 2.48 -1.76 3.96
CA LEU A 158 2.09 -2.55 5.12
C LEU A 158 1.25 -3.78 4.74
N GLU A 159 0.30 -3.61 3.82
CA GLU A 159 -0.53 -4.72 3.34
C GLU A 159 0.32 -5.81 2.66
N LYS A 160 1.37 -5.43 1.91
CA LYS A 160 2.30 -6.39 1.30
C LYS A 160 3.14 -7.13 2.32
N GLU A 161 3.61 -6.44 3.36
CA GLU A 161 4.37 -7.05 4.47
C GLU A 161 3.50 -8.06 5.21
N MET A 162 2.26 -7.69 5.56
CA MET A 162 1.27 -8.62 6.13
C MET A 162 1.10 -9.88 5.27
N TYR A 163 0.92 -9.74 3.95
CA TYR A 163 0.79 -10.90 3.07
C TYR A 163 2.05 -11.76 3.03
N LYS A 164 3.23 -11.15 3.06
CA LYS A 164 4.50 -11.86 3.08
C LYS A 164 4.63 -12.70 4.36
N ASP A 165 4.38 -12.08 5.51
CA ASP A 165 4.46 -12.78 6.80
C ASP A 165 3.45 -13.93 6.87
N TYR A 166 2.23 -13.73 6.37
CA TYR A 166 1.25 -14.80 6.21
C TYR A 166 1.77 -15.95 5.35
N GLN A 167 2.36 -15.65 4.18
CA GLN A 167 2.92 -16.67 3.29
C GLN A 167 4.03 -17.46 3.98
N ASP A 168 4.92 -16.78 4.71
CA ASP A 168 6.05 -17.41 5.39
C ASP A 168 5.56 -18.34 6.51
N ILE A 169 4.54 -17.94 7.28
CA ILE A 169 3.92 -18.79 8.31
C ILE A 169 3.25 -20.02 7.68
N VAL A 170 2.44 -19.83 6.63
CA VAL A 170 1.71 -20.94 5.98
C VAL A 170 2.68 -21.92 5.31
N LYS A 171 3.79 -21.43 4.74
CA LYS A 171 4.86 -22.28 4.20
C LYS A 171 5.54 -23.12 5.27
N GLN A 172 5.79 -22.57 6.46
CA GLN A 172 6.34 -23.37 7.56
C GLN A 172 5.40 -24.52 7.94
N ILE A 173 4.08 -24.28 8.00
CA ILE A 173 3.07 -25.33 8.25
C ILE A 173 3.10 -26.40 7.15
N LEU A 174 3.22 -25.97 5.89
CA LEU A 174 3.32 -26.87 4.74
C LEU A 174 4.58 -27.75 4.80
N GLU A 175 5.74 -27.15 5.09
CA GLU A 175 7.01 -27.86 5.25
C GLU A 175 7.00 -28.83 6.43
N GLU A 176 6.30 -28.49 7.51
CA GLU A 176 6.11 -29.36 8.68
C GLU A 176 5.21 -30.57 8.36
N LYS A 177 4.20 -30.40 7.49
CA LYS A 177 3.28 -31.47 7.05
C LYS A 177 3.82 -32.37 5.94
N GLY A 178 4.74 -31.85 5.13
CA GLY A 178 5.38 -32.59 4.05
C GLY A 178 6.55 -33.47 4.51
N LYS A 179 6.93 -33.40 5.78
CA LYS A 179 7.88 -34.30 6.46
C LYS A 179 7.16 -35.48 7.06
#